data_AF-A0A920M5P4-F1
#
_entry.id   AF-A0A920M5P4-F1
#
_cell.length_a   1.000
_cell.length_b   1.000
_cell.length_c   1.000
_cell.angle_alpha   90.00
_cell.angle_beta   90.00
_cell.angle_gamma   90.00
#
_symmetry.space_group_name_H-M   'P 1'
#
loop_
_entity.id
_entity.type
_entity.pdbx_description
1 polymer ?
#
loop_
_entity_poly.entity_id
_entity_poly.type
_entity_poly.pdbx_seq_one_letter_code
_entity_poly.pdbx_strand_id
1 'polypeptide(L)'
;MKVDYGHEEYESEYGEDPRVYSISGKEFLRNDNGSLKGIITVEVDKNFQEIPGTEKEWKADLILLAMGFLGPEDYLNSSVGIDLDDRSNYKAEHNIQKTSNERSLRW
;
A
#
# COMPACT_ATOMS: atom_id res chain seq x y z
N MET A 1 15.19 -5.14 -15.23
CA MET A 1 14.67 -4.35 -14.09
C MET A 1 15.82 -3.49 -13.59
N LYS A 2 15.63 -2.21 -13.28
CA LYS A 2 16.71 -1.38 -12.74
C LYS A 2 16.96 -1.83 -11.30
N VAL A 3 18.16 -2.29 -11.02
CA VAL A 3 18.57 -2.76 -9.68
C VAL A 3 19.07 -1.51 -8.94
N ASP A 4 18.42 -1.17 -7.83
CA ASP A 4 18.86 -0.08 -6.94
C ASP A 4 19.93 -0.60 -5.98
N TYR A 5 20.79 0.29 -5.48
CA TYR A 5 21.94 -0.01 -4.62
C TYR A 5 21.65 -0.99 -3.47
N GLY A 6 20.49 -0.87 -2.81
CA GLY A 6 20.11 -1.78 -1.72
C GLY A 6 19.82 -3.22 -2.14
N HIS A 7 19.51 -3.48 -3.41
CA HIS A 7 19.34 -4.84 -3.92
C HIS A 7 20.70 -5.48 -4.24
N GLU A 8 21.67 -4.71 -4.75
CA GLU A 8 23.03 -5.21 -5.03
C GLU A 8 23.76 -5.64 -3.75
N GLU A 9 23.56 -4.91 -2.64
CA GLU A 9 24.11 -5.28 -1.33
C GLU A 9 23.51 -6.60 -0.81
N TYR A 10 22.19 -6.79 -0.97
CA TYR A 10 21.52 -8.02 -0.54
C TYR A 10 21.92 -9.23 -1.40
N GLU A 11 22.00 -9.08 -2.73
CA GLU A 11 22.49 -10.13 -3.61
C GLU A 11 23.96 -10.49 -3.32
N SER A 12 24.79 -9.52 -2.93
CA SER A 12 26.20 -9.78 -2.57
C SER A 12 26.35 -10.53 -1.25
N GLU A 13 25.49 -10.25 -0.27
CA GLU A 13 25.53 -10.89 1.06
C GLU A 13 24.77 -12.23 1.11
N TYR A 14 23.66 -12.36 0.40
CA TYR A 14 22.73 -13.49 0.51
C TYR A 14 22.49 -14.26 -0.79
N GLY A 15 22.97 -13.76 -1.94
CA GLY A 15 22.98 -14.49 -3.21
C GLY A 15 21.63 -14.61 -3.93
N GLU A 16 20.57 -14.00 -3.41
CA GLU A 16 19.21 -14.09 -3.94
C GLU A 16 18.54 -12.72 -4.00
N ASP A 17 17.61 -12.53 -4.93
CA ASP A 17 16.78 -11.32 -4.99
C ASP A 17 15.81 -11.32 -3.80
N PRO A 18 15.78 -10.27 -2.94
CA PRO A 18 14.91 -10.25 -1.77
C PRO A 18 13.42 -10.10 -2.11
N ARG A 19 13.08 -9.82 -3.38
CA ARG A 19 11.72 -9.49 -3.80
C ARG A 19 10.91 -10.76 -4.06
N VAL A 20 9.81 -10.88 -3.32
CA VAL A 20 8.80 -11.90 -3.56
C VAL A 20 7.52 -11.24 -4.06
N TYR A 21 7.01 -11.74 -5.18
CA TYR A 21 5.79 -11.27 -5.84
C TYR A 21 4.65 -12.26 -5.65
N SER A 22 3.42 -11.80 -5.89
CA SER A 22 2.21 -12.64 -5.86
C SER A 22 1.97 -13.35 -4.53
N ILE A 23 2.27 -12.69 -3.41
CA ILE A 23 1.96 -13.17 -2.07
C ILE A 23 0.96 -12.24 -1.38
N SER A 24 0.07 -12.83 -0.60
CA SER A 24 -0.88 -12.13 0.27
C SER A 24 -0.61 -12.47 1.73
N GLY A 25 -0.69 -11.47 2.61
CA GLY A 25 -0.56 -11.67 4.05
C GLY A 25 -1.83 -12.25 4.65
N LYS A 26 -1.72 -13.38 5.35
CA LYS A 26 -2.85 -14.13 5.94
C LYS A 26 -3.00 -13.86 7.43
N GLU A 27 -1.91 -13.94 8.18
CA GLU A 27 -1.95 -13.82 9.64
C GLU A 27 -0.63 -13.28 10.22
N PHE A 28 -0.72 -12.42 11.23
CA PHE A 28 0.43 -11.97 12.01
C PHE A 28 0.67 -12.89 13.20
N LEU A 29 1.88 -13.44 13.29
CA LEU A 29 2.30 -14.28 14.40
C LEU A 29 2.83 -13.42 15.54
N ARG A 30 2.38 -13.72 16.76
CA ARG A 30 2.83 -13.04 17.99
C ARG A 30 3.38 -14.05 18.97
N ASN A 31 4.32 -13.62 19.80
CA ASN A 31 4.82 -14.41 20.93
C ASN A 31 3.94 -14.24 22.18
N ASP A 32 4.22 -15.00 23.23
CA ASP A 32 3.47 -14.98 24.49
C ASP A 32 3.48 -13.61 25.19
N ASN A 33 4.49 -12.78 24.88
CA ASN A 33 4.62 -11.41 25.38
C ASN A 33 3.88 -10.39 24.50
N GLY A 34 3.14 -10.83 23.49
CA GLY A 34 2.37 -10.00 22.56
C GLY A 34 3.19 -9.27 21.49
N SER A 35 4.50 -9.51 21.43
CA SER A 35 5.38 -8.94 20.40
C SER A 35 5.26 -9.70 19.08
N LEU A 36 5.50 -9.01 17.96
CA LEU A 36 5.48 -9.60 16.64
C LEU A 36 6.61 -10.63 16.50
N LYS A 37 6.29 -11.80 15.97
CA LYS A 37 7.23 -12.89 15.67
C LYS A 37 7.36 -13.13 14.16
N GLY A 38 6.32 -12.78 13.39
CA GLY A 38 6.32 -12.99 11.95
C GLY A 38 4.97 -12.80 11.30
N ILE A 39 4.88 -13.25 10.05
CA ILE A 39 3.67 -13.24 9.23
C ILE A 39 3.57 -14.54 8.44
N ILE A 40 2.37 -15.09 8.34
CA ILE A 40 2.04 -16.15 7.40
C ILE A 40 1.55 -15.49 6.12
N THR A 41 2.15 -15.84 4.99
CA THR A 41 1.71 -15.43 3.66
C THR A 41 1.21 -16.63 2.88
N VAL A 42 0.42 -16.38 1.85
CA VAL A 42 -0.03 -17.38 0.87
C VAL A 42 0.21 -16.83 -0.54
N GLU A 43 0.54 -17.70 -1.50
CA GLU A 43 0.63 -17.27 -2.90
C GLU A 43 -0.76 -17.04 -3.47
N VAL A 44 -0.87 -16.05 -4.37
CA VAL A 44 -2.10 -15.71 -5.07
C VAL A 44 -1.95 -15.84 -6.57
N ASP A 45 -3.03 -16.24 -7.24
CA ASP A 45 -3.07 -16.31 -8.70
C ASP A 45 -3.24 -14.91 -9.33
N LYS A 46 -3.29 -14.88 -10.67
CA LYS A 46 -3.53 -13.66 -11.47
C LYS A 46 -4.88 -12.96 -11.17
N ASN A 47 -5.81 -13.65 -10.52
CA ASN A 47 -7.11 -13.14 -10.10
C ASN A 47 -7.14 -12.83 -8.59
N PHE A 48 -5.98 -12.78 -7.92
CA PHE A 48 -5.84 -12.59 -6.48
C PHE A 48 -6.51 -13.67 -5.62
N GLN A 49 -6.68 -14.88 -6.16
CA GLN A 49 -7.20 -16.03 -5.42
C GLN A 49 -6.07 -16.75 -4.72
N GLU A 50 -6.26 -17.06 -3.43
CA GLU A 50 -5.30 -17.82 -2.63
C GLU A 50 -5.10 -19.23 -3.20
N ILE A 51 -3.85 -19.68 -3.28
CA ILE A 51 -3.49 -21.03 -3.72
C ILE A 51 -3.29 -21.91 -2.48
N PRO A 52 -4.18 -22.87 -2.18
CA PRO A 52 -4.06 -23.71 -0.99
C PRO A 52 -2.75 -24.51 -0.97
N GLY A 53 -2.09 -24.60 0.19
CA GLY A 53 -0.84 -25.34 0.36
C GLY A 53 0.42 -24.54 0.03
N THR A 54 0.28 -23.27 -0.34
CA THR A 54 1.41 -22.33 -0.56
C THR A 54 1.67 -21.44 0.65
N GLU A 55 1.12 -21.79 1.81
CA GLU A 55 1.36 -21.04 3.04
C GLU A 55 2.84 -21.07 3.44
N LYS A 56 3.40 -19.90 3.70
CA LYS A 56 4.79 -19.73 4.15
C LYS A 56 4.83 -18.84 5.38
N GLU A 57 5.56 -19.30 6.40
CA GLU A 57 5.87 -18.50 7.58
C GLU A 57 7.13 -17.67 7.35
N TRP A 58 7.02 -16.36 7.59
CA TRP A 58 8.12 -15.41 7.54
C TRP A 58 8.38 -14.89 8.95
N LYS A 59 9.58 -15.13 9.46
CA LYS A 59 10.00 -14.55 10.74
C LYS A 59 10.30 -13.07 10.53
N ALA A 60 9.69 -12.23 11.35
CA ALA A 60 9.86 -10.78 11.27
C ALA A 60 9.54 -10.14 12.61
N ASP A 61 10.42 -9.26 13.06
CA ASP A 61 10.24 -8.46 14.28
C ASP A 61 9.57 -7.10 13.98
N LEU A 62 9.53 -6.68 12.71
CA LEU A 62 8.91 -5.45 12.22
C LEU A 62 8.23 -5.70 10.87
N ILE A 63 6.97 -5.24 10.72
CA ILE A 63 6.25 -5.24 9.44
C ILE A 63 5.75 -3.84 9.13
N LEU A 64 6.04 -3.36 7.91
CA LEU A 64 5.64 -2.05 7.41
C LEU A 64 4.58 -2.23 6.31
N LEU A 65 3.38 -1.71 6.53
CA LEU A 65 2.30 -1.72 5.54
C LEU A 65 2.34 -0.43 4.71
N ALA A 66 2.81 -0.53 3.48
CA ALA A 66 2.92 0.59 2.55
C ALA A 66 1.84 0.54 1.44
N MET A 67 0.57 0.34 1.82
CA MET A 67 -0.54 0.13 0.88
C MET A 67 -1.07 1.41 0.19
N GLY A 68 -0.47 2.56 0.48
CA GLY A 68 -0.94 3.86 -0.01
C GLY A 68 -2.19 4.36 0.73
N PHE A 69 -2.83 5.39 0.16
CA PHE A 69 -4.02 6.04 0.73
C PHE A 69 -5.21 5.89 -0.23
N LEU A 70 -6.41 5.67 0.30
CA LEU A 70 -7.64 5.45 -0.48
C LEU A 70 -8.33 6.74 -0.96
N GLY A 71 -8.00 7.90 -0.38
CA GLY A 71 -8.61 9.18 -0.71
C GLY A 71 -8.49 10.18 0.46
N PRO A 72 -8.90 11.44 0.26
CA PRO A 72 -8.96 12.44 1.31
C PRO A 72 -10.06 12.08 2.34
N GLU A 73 -9.82 12.43 3.61
CA GLU A 73 -10.79 12.22 4.68
C GLU A 73 -12.10 12.99 4.42
N ASP A 74 -13.23 12.30 4.61
CA ASP A 74 -14.58 12.75 4.24
C ASP A 74 -15.04 14.04 4.94
N TYR A 75 -14.40 14.38 6.07
CA TYR A 75 -14.71 15.57 6.88
C TYR A 75 -14.47 16.88 6.11
N LEU A 76 -13.57 16.89 5.13
CA LEU A 76 -13.28 18.08 4.32
C LEU A 76 -14.30 18.30 3.18
N ASN A 77 -14.96 17.25 2.68
CA ASN A 77 -15.88 17.39 1.55
C ASN A 77 -17.21 18.00 1.94
N SER A 78 -17.75 17.61 3.09
CA SER A 78 -19.05 18.08 3.57
C SER A 78 -19.04 19.57 3.95
N SER A 79 -17.86 20.13 4.24
CA SER A 79 -17.68 21.55 4.59
C SER A 79 -17.52 22.48 3.37
N VAL A 80 -17.10 21.95 2.23
CA VAL A 80 -16.72 22.75 1.04
C VAL A 80 -17.64 22.49 -0.16
N GLY A 81 -18.51 21.46 -0.10
CA GLY A 81 -19.50 21.19 -1.15
C GLY A 81 -18.87 20.78 -2.49
N ILE A 82 -17.73 20.09 -2.43
CA ILE A 82 -17.02 19.60 -3.62
C ILE A 82 -17.42 18.15 -3.84
N ASP A 83 -17.90 17.85 -5.04
CA ASP A 83 -18.25 16.48 -5.43
C ASP A 83 -16.99 15.62 -5.59
N LEU A 84 -17.04 14.40 -5.04
CA LEU A 84 -16.04 13.36 -5.28
C LEU A 84 -16.41 12.52 -6.53
N ASP A 85 -15.41 11.93 -7.17
CA ASP A 85 -15.61 10.88 -8.18
C ASP A 85 -15.78 9.47 -7.55
N ASP A 86 -16.11 8.47 -8.36
CA ASP A 86 -16.32 7.08 -7.94
C ASP A 86 -15.09 6.41 -7.31
N ARG A 87 -13.93 7.09 -7.33
CA ARG A 87 -12.66 6.63 -6.74
C ARG A 87 -12.23 7.54 -5.58
N SER A 88 -13.16 8.32 -5.03
CA SER A 88 -12.95 9.23 -3.90
C SER A 88 -11.93 10.34 -4.17
N ASN A 89 -11.66 10.71 -5.42
CA ASN A 89 -10.87 11.90 -5.74
C ASN A 89 -11.77 13.13 -5.90
N TYR A 90 -11.21 14.32 -5.68
CA TYR A 90 -11.91 15.57 -6.00
C TYR A 90 -12.18 15.65 -7.51
N LYS A 91 -13.45 15.83 -7.89
CA LYS A 91 -13.83 15.95 -9.30
C LYS A 91 -13.27 17.24 -9.89
N ALA A 92 -12.33 17.12 -10.83
CA ALA A 92 -11.74 18.24 -11.56
C ALA A 92 -11.71 17.94 -13.07
N GLU A 93 -12.02 18.93 -13.90
CA GLU A 93 -11.90 18.80 -15.37
C GLU A 93 -10.43 18.75 -15.80
N HIS A 94 -10.10 17.76 -16.64
CA HIS A 94 -8.75 17.58 -17.16
C HIS A 94 -8.37 18.77 -18.07
N ASN A 95 -7.23 19.42 -17.79
CA ASN A 95 -6.72 20.67 -18.40
C ASN A 95 -7.35 22.00 -17.95
N ILE A 96 -8.15 22.02 -16.88
CA ILE A 96 -8.58 23.28 -16.26
C ILE A 96 -8.24 23.24 -14.76
N GLN A 97 -7.19 23.95 -14.36
CA GLN A 97 -6.83 24.17 -12.95
C GLN A 97 -7.79 25.20 -12.28
N LYS A 98 -9.10 25.00 -12.41
CA LYS A 98 -10.11 25.79 -11.68
C LYS A 98 -10.88 24.88 -10.74
N THR A 99 -10.83 25.20 -9.45
CA THR A 99 -11.83 24.72 -8.50
C THR A 99 -13.08 25.59 -8.62
N SER A 100 -14.23 25.07 -8.22
CA SER A 100 -15.57 25.69 -8.36
C SER A 100 -15.80 26.97 -7.55
N ASN A 101 -14.77 27.52 -6.89
CA ASN A 101 -14.91 28.67 -5.99
C ASN A 101 -14.09 29.87 -6.48
N GLU A 102 -14.76 30.87 -7.07
CA GLU A 102 -14.16 32.11 -7.57
C GLU A 102 -13.90 33.18 -6.49
N ARG A 103 -13.53 32.80 -5.25
CA ARG A 103 -13.21 33.81 -4.22
C ARG A 103 -11.76 34.27 -4.29
N SER A 104 -11.56 35.18 -5.24
CA SER A 104 -10.80 36.44 -5.18
C SER A 104 -9.82 36.59 -4.01
N LEU A 105 -8.54 36.35 -4.33
CA LEU A 105 -7.42 36.94 -3.61
C LEU A 105 -7.48 38.47 -3.78
N ARG A 106 -7.91 39.20 -2.74
CA ARG A 106 -7.48 40.58 -2.53
C ARG A 106 -6.31 40.55 -1.55
N TRP A 107 -5.25 41.24 -1.97
CA TRP A 107 -3.98 41.51 -1.29
C TRP A 107 -4.12 41.86 0.18
#